data_AF-A0AA39CXR7-F1
#
_entry.id   AF-A0AA39CXR7-F1
#
_cell.length_a   1.000
_cell.length_b   1.000
_cell.length_c   1.000
_cell.angle_alpha   90.00
_cell.angle_beta   90.00
_cell.angle_gamma   90.00
#
_symmetry.space_group_name_H-M   'P 1'
#
loop_
_entity.id
_entity.type
_entity.pdbx_description
1 polymer ?
#
loop_
_entity_poly.entity_id
_entity_poly.type
_entity_poly.pdbx_seq_one_letter_code
_entity_poly.pdbx_strand_id
1 'polypeptide(L)'
;MSPEVIFTLPAISAVIGVIILDQTSGKHTWHVEDIENLPRPFSFFAPILSYILPTFRLPMIQQGPSEPDAVQVASLLAQRLPADLVPDIIDMAELWVDIPLASSNCKMRVTENEAGRIYLLADIPSTFPPHALRSLTFRVTSRDQGWSETAFHYTYKESWTWFEVAILPPGTEESQGPFTGRHIITNINADFEWHTHDVTWRYDDENEDIRDIVRSLKPGYKVAICAWARYRNWVNRVQSARIDCQVHAVRRM
;
A
#
# COMPACT_ATOMS: atom_id res chain seq x y z
N MET A 1 -41.32 -9.77 -24.36
CA MET A 1 -41.60 -8.79 -23.29
C MET A 1 -40.67 -9.08 -22.13
N SER A 2 -39.49 -8.45 -22.13
CA SER A 2 -38.56 -8.45 -21.00
C SER A 2 -38.96 -7.31 -20.06
N PRO A 3 -39.05 -7.52 -18.73
CA PRO A 3 -39.18 -6.40 -17.82
C PRO A 3 -37.81 -5.73 -17.70
N GLU A 4 -37.66 -4.55 -18.30
CA GLU A 4 -36.59 -3.63 -17.92
C GLU A 4 -36.86 -3.16 -16.49
N VAL A 5 -36.11 -3.69 -15.53
CA VAL A 5 -36.14 -3.21 -14.17
C VAL A 5 -35.25 -1.96 -14.11
N ILE A 6 -35.87 -0.80 -14.32
CA ILE A 6 -35.24 0.50 -14.08
C ILE A 6 -35.10 0.66 -12.56
N PHE A 7 -33.91 0.36 -12.03
CA PHE A 7 -33.58 0.70 -10.64
C PHE A 7 -33.13 2.16 -10.56
N THR A 8 -33.73 2.90 -9.63
CA THR A 8 -33.37 4.28 -9.34
C THR A 8 -32.10 4.32 -8.48
N LEU A 9 -31.16 5.23 -8.79
CA LEU A 9 -29.94 5.52 -8.02
C LEU A 9 -30.08 5.46 -6.47
N PRO A 10 -31.18 5.90 -5.83
CA PRO A 10 -31.32 5.83 -4.37
C PRO A 10 -31.29 4.40 -3.78
N ALA A 11 -31.79 3.38 -4.48
CA ALA A 11 -31.78 2.01 -3.95
C ALA A 11 -30.36 1.41 -3.88
N ILE A 12 -29.50 1.79 -4.84
CA ILE A 12 -28.08 1.41 -4.90
C ILE A 12 -27.31 2.09 -3.76
N SER A 13 -27.59 3.37 -3.51
CA SER A 13 -26.97 4.13 -2.42
C SER A 13 -27.32 3.58 -1.03
N ALA A 14 -28.51 3.02 -0.85
CA ALA A 14 -28.93 2.43 0.43
C ALA A 14 -28.19 1.13 0.76
N VAL A 15 -28.01 0.23 -0.23
CA VAL A 15 -27.28 -1.03 -0.02
C VAL A 15 -25.79 -0.80 0.22
N ILE A 16 -25.17 0.10 -0.55
CA ILE A 16 -23.79 0.54 -0.32
C ILE A 16 -23.65 1.14 1.09
N GLY A 17 -24.60 2.00 1.49
CA GLY A 17 -24.64 2.58 2.82
C GLY A 17 -24.71 1.54 3.93
N VAL A 18 -25.54 0.50 3.78
CA VAL A 18 -25.66 -0.61 4.75
C VAL A 18 -24.37 -1.42 4.84
N ILE A 19 -23.74 -1.77 3.72
CA ILE A 19 -22.48 -2.53 3.72
C ILE A 19 -21.36 -1.72 4.38
N ILE A 20 -21.27 -0.42 4.09
CA ILE A 20 -20.29 0.48 4.72
C ILE A 20 -20.56 0.61 6.23
N LEU A 21 -21.82 0.82 6.64
CA LEU A 21 -22.19 0.92 8.05
C LEU A 21 -21.90 -0.37 8.82
N ASP A 22 -22.16 -1.52 8.21
CA ASP A 22 -21.95 -2.83 8.83
C ASP A 22 -20.44 -3.13 8.99
N GLN A 23 -19.66 -2.89 7.93
CA GLN A 23 -18.20 -3.02 7.94
C GLN A 23 -17.53 -2.06 8.94
N THR A 24 -17.99 -0.81 9.03
CA THR A 24 -17.46 0.18 9.99
C THR A 24 -17.89 -0.09 11.43
N SER A 25 -18.99 -0.82 11.64
CA SER A 25 -19.42 -1.28 12.96
C SER A 25 -18.65 -2.52 13.46
N GLY A 26 -17.85 -3.16 12.59
CA GLY A 26 -17.08 -4.36 12.91
C GLY A 26 -17.91 -5.61 13.19
N LYS A 27 -19.22 -5.59 12.89
CA LYS A 27 -20.15 -6.69 13.16
C LYS A 27 -20.04 -7.82 12.14
N HIS A 28 -19.70 -7.49 10.90
CA HIS A 28 -19.61 -8.44 9.81
C HIS A 28 -18.47 -8.05 8.86
N THR A 29 -17.74 -9.05 8.36
CA THR A 29 -16.66 -8.86 7.38
C THR A 29 -17.16 -9.38 6.05
N TRP A 30 -17.38 -8.50 5.09
CA TRP A 30 -17.84 -8.88 3.75
C TRP A 30 -16.67 -9.28 2.85
N HIS A 31 -16.74 -10.45 2.22
CA HIS A 31 -15.81 -10.89 1.16
C HIS A 31 -16.36 -10.56 -0.23
N VAL A 32 -15.48 -10.46 -1.24
CA VAL A 32 -15.90 -10.28 -2.65
C VAL A 32 -16.77 -11.44 -3.11
N GLU A 33 -16.45 -12.65 -2.67
CA GLU A 33 -17.23 -13.85 -2.94
C GLU A 33 -18.66 -13.72 -2.38
N ASP A 34 -18.85 -13.11 -1.21
CA ASP A 34 -20.18 -12.88 -0.63
C ASP A 34 -21.01 -11.91 -1.47
N ILE A 35 -20.34 -10.92 -2.08
CA ILE A 35 -20.96 -9.87 -2.91
C ILE A 35 -21.25 -10.36 -4.32
N GLU A 36 -20.35 -11.17 -4.89
CA GLU A 36 -20.55 -11.87 -6.15
C GLU A 36 -21.71 -12.88 -6.06
N ASN A 37 -21.90 -13.46 -4.86
CA ASN A 37 -22.99 -14.39 -4.56
C ASN A 37 -24.30 -13.69 -4.13
N LEU A 38 -24.37 -12.35 -4.09
CA LEU A 38 -25.63 -11.65 -3.80
C LEU A 38 -26.68 -11.91 -4.89
N PRO A 39 -27.98 -11.95 -4.52
CA PRO A 39 -29.07 -12.07 -5.48
C PRO A 39 -29.00 -10.96 -6.53
N ARG A 40 -29.31 -11.28 -7.79
CA ARG A 40 -29.45 -10.23 -8.82
C ARG A 40 -30.55 -9.24 -8.39
N PRO A 41 -30.29 -7.92 -8.50
CA PRO A 41 -29.30 -7.27 -9.38
C PRO A 41 -27.96 -6.89 -8.72
N PHE A 42 -27.72 -7.22 -7.44
CA PHE A 42 -26.63 -6.61 -6.67
C PHE A 42 -25.22 -7.05 -7.08
N SER A 43 -25.06 -8.29 -7.58
CA SER A 43 -23.79 -8.81 -8.10
C SER A 43 -23.25 -8.05 -9.32
N PHE A 44 -24.09 -7.32 -10.06
CA PHE A 44 -23.65 -6.46 -11.17
C PHE A 44 -22.74 -5.31 -10.71
N PHE A 45 -22.85 -4.93 -9.43
CA PHE A 45 -22.04 -3.86 -8.84
C PHE A 45 -20.80 -4.38 -8.12
N ALA A 46 -20.55 -5.70 -8.08
CA ALA A 46 -19.33 -6.27 -7.46
C ALA A 46 -18.02 -5.56 -7.90
N PRO A 47 -17.79 -5.25 -9.20
CA PRO A 47 -16.59 -4.53 -9.60
C PRO A 47 -16.58 -3.06 -9.17
N ILE A 48 -17.72 -2.45 -8.84
CA ILE A 48 -17.80 -1.07 -8.32
C ILE A 48 -17.67 -1.07 -6.79
N LEU A 49 -18.32 -2.02 -6.12
CA LEU A 49 -18.26 -2.27 -4.68
C LEU A 49 -16.84 -2.64 -4.22
N SER A 50 -16.06 -3.36 -5.04
CA SER A 50 -14.65 -3.64 -4.73
C SER A 50 -13.76 -2.39 -4.67
N TYR A 51 -14.16 -1.30 -5.33
CA TYR A 51 -13.51 0.02 -5.18
C TYR A 51 -14.02 0.80 -3.96
N ILE A 52 -15.23 0.52 -3.48
CA ILE A 52 -15.90 1.25 -2.39
C ILE A 52 -15.65 0.58 -1.03
N LEU A 53 -15.42 -0.73 -1.01
CA LEU A 53 -15.08 -1.46 0.21
C LEU A 53 -13.66 -1.10 0.65
N PRO A 54 -13.48 -0.64 1.88
CA PRO A 54 -12.16 -0.37 2.41
C PRO A 54 -11.40 -1.68 2.46
N THR A 55 -10.47 -1.84 1.51
CA THR A 55 -9.24 -2.64 1.58
C THR A 55 -9.40 -4.01 2.24
N PHE A 56 -9.31 -5.06 1.42
CA PHE A 56 -8.78 -6.34 1.88
C PHE A 56 -7.44 -6.10 2.59
N ARG A 57 -7.48 -5.96 3.93
CA ARG A 57 -6.28 -5.71 4.70
C ARG A 57 -5.49 -7.00 4.76
N LEU A 58 -4.36 -7.04 4.07
CA LEU A 58 -3.34 -8.04 4.38
C LEU A 58 -2.93 -7.83 5.85
N PRO A 59 -2.83 -8.89 6.66
CA PRO A 59 -2.46 -8.75 8.06
C PRO A 59 -1.11 -8.03 8.14
N MET A 60 -1.04 -6.99 8.97
CA MET A 60 0.19 -6.25 9.14
C MET A 60 1.28 -7.18 9.69
N ILE A 61 2.46 -7.20 9.08
CA ILE A 61 3.58 -7.94 9.66
C ILE A 61 4.28 -6.95 10.57
N GLN A 62 4.12 -7.16 11.88
CA GLN A 62 4.80 -6.39 12.89
C GLN A 62 6.33 -6.48 12.68
N GLN A 63 6.98 -5.34 12.54
CA GLN A 63 8.42 -5.20 12.44
C GLN A 63 9.00 -4.62 13.73
N GLY A 64 8.28 -3.69 14.35
CA GLY A 64 8.66 -3.02 15.60
C GLY A 64 8.02 -3.64 16.85
N PRO A 65 8.35 -3.10 18.04
CA PRO A 65 7.64 -3.44 19.27
C PRO A 65 6.15 -3.12 19.17
N SER A 66 5.32 -3.70 20.03
CA SER A 66 3.92 -3.28 20.09
C SER A 66 3.83 -1.85 20.63
N GLU A 67 2.81 -1.09 20.23
CA GLU A 67 2.58 0.27 20.75
C GLU A 67 2.54 0.30 22.29
N PRO A 68 1.83 -0.62 22.99
CA PRO A 68 1.88 -0.69 24.45
C PRO A 68 3.28 -0.87 25.02
N ASP A 69 4.11 -1.70 24.39
CA ASP A 69 5.47 -1.96 24.86
C ASP A 69 6.35 -0.71 24.72
N ALA A 70 6.28 -0.02 23.57
CA ALA A 70 7.06 1.19 23.33
C ALA A 70 6.69 2.31 24.33
N VAL A 71 5.40 2.48 24.60
CA VAL A 71 4.90 3.44 25.60
C VAL A 71 5.30 3.03 27.02
N GLN A 72 5.25 1.74 27.34
CA GLN A 72 5.68 1.23 28.64
C GLN A 72 7.17 1.49 28.88
N VAL A 73 8.03 1.21 27.89
CA VAL A 73 9.47 1.48 27.97
C VAL A 73 9.70 2.99 28.19
N ALA A 74 8.99 3.85 27.46
CA ALA A 74 9.09 5.29 27.64
C ALA A 74 8.69 5.75 29.06
N SER A 75 7.62 5.18 29.62
CA SER A 75 7.19 5.46 31.00
C SER A 75 8.24 5.02 32.03
N LEU A 76 8.88 3.87 31.82
CA LEU A 76 9.97 3.40 32.69
C LEU A 76 11.21 4.30 32.59
N LEU A 77 11.56 4.77 31.40
CA LEU A 77 12.66 5.70 31.19
C LEU A 77 12.39 7.05 31.85
N ALA A 78 11.17 7.58 31.73
CA ALA A 78 10.76 8.85 32.32
C ALA A 78 10.82 8.87 33.87
N GLN A 79 10.80 7.70 34.52
CA GLN A 79 11.00 7.61 35.98
C GLN A 79 12.45 7.84 36.41
N ARG A 80 13.41 7.73 35.49
CA ARG A 80 14.86 7.76 35.79
C ARG A 80 15.62 8.82 35.01
N LEU A 81 15.04 9.34 33.93
CA LEU A 81 15.66 10.29 33.02
C LEU A 81 14.78 11.54 32.86
N PRO A 82 15.38 12.70 32.56
CA PRO A 82 14.64 13.87 32.13
C PRO A 82 13.67 13.53 30.98
N ALA A 83 12.44 14.03 31.07
CA ALA A 83 11.38 13.74 30.09
C ALA A 83 11.82 14.09 28.65
N ASP A 84 12.64 15.13 28.49
CA ASP A 84 13.14 15.59 27.19
C ASP A 84 14.08 14.60 26.50
N LEU A 85 14.78 13.74 27.27
CA LEU A 85 15.69 12.74 26.71
C LEU A 85 14.99 11.45 26.30
N VAL A 86 13.80 11.18 26.84
CA VAL A 86 13.09 9.93 26.60
C VAL A 86 12.73 9.76 25.11
N PRO A 87 12.12 10.74 24.41
CA PRO A 87 11.82 10.60 22.99
C PRO A 87 13.05 10.31 22.13
N ASP A 88 14.19 10.90 22.47
CA ASP A 88 15.44 10.75 21.71
C ASP A 88 16.03 9.36 21.89
N ILE A 89 16.00 8.84 23.12
CA ILE A 89 16.44 7.47 23.41
C ILE A 89 15.52 6.46 22.71
N ILE A 90 14.20 6.67 22.75
CA ILE A 90 13.21 5.82 22.08
C ILE A 90 13.40 5.84 20.57
N ASP A 91 13.66 7.02 19.97
CA ASP A 91 13.94 7.18 18.54
C ASP A 91 15.24 6.47 18.15
N MET A 92 16.34 6.72 18.88
CA MET A 92 17.63 6.08 18.64
C MET A 92 17.62 4.56 18.84
N ALA A 93 16.73 4.06 19.70
CA ALA A 93 16.52 2.63 19.91
C ALA A 93 15.60 1.98 18.87
N GLU A 94 15.13 2.74 17.87
CA GLU A 94 14.19 2.29 16.83
C GLU A 94 12.91 1.66 17.40
N LEU A 95 12.48 2.10 18.58
CA LEU A 95 11.22 1.69 19.18
C LEU A 95 10.07 2.49 18.54
N TRP A 96 9.86 2.21 17.26
CA TRP A 96 8.85 2.84 16.42
C TRP A 96 7.59 1.98 16.33
N VAL A 97 6.44 2.63 16.17
CA VAL A 97 5.14 1.96 16.05
C VAL A 97 4.84 1.70 14.59
N ASP A 98 4.51 0.44 14.26
CA ASP A 98 4.07 0.05 12.92
C ASP A 98 2.64 0.53 12.65
N ILE A 99 2.43 1.19 11.52
CA ILE A 99 1.13 1.67 11.07
C ILE A 99 0.86 1.17 9.65
N PRO A 100 -0.25 0.43 9.42
CA PRO A 100 -0.62 -0.02 8.09
C PRO A 100 -1.28 1.13 7.33
N LEU A 101 -0.69 1.53 6.20
CA LEU A 101 -1.23 2.63 5.39
C LEU A 101 -2.23 2.14 4.35
N ALA A 102 -1.83 1.17 3.52
CA ALA A 102 -2.72 0.61 2.50
C ALA A 102 -2.31 -0.82 2.15
N SER A 103 -3.27 -1.63 1.72
CA SER A 103 -2.98 -2.95 1.14
C SER A 103 -4.06 -3.36 0.15
N SER A 104 -3.65 -4.19 -0.81
CA SER A 104 -4.51 -4.74 -1.84
C SER A 104 -4.05 -6.14 -2.18
N ASN A 105 -5.02 -7.03 -2.41
CA ASN A 105 -4.84 -8.37 -2.98
C ASN A 105 -5.55 -8.48 -4.35
N CYS A 106 -5.96 -7.35 -4.92
CA CYS A 106 -6.59 -7.31 -6.23
C CYS A 106 -5.54 -7.58 -7.29
N LYS A 107 -5.71 -8.66 -8.07
CA LYS A 107 -4.74 -9.01 -9.11
C LYS A 107 -4.78 -7.95 -10.22
N MET A 108 -3.61 -7.43 -10.60
CA MET A 108 -3.48 -6.49 -11.71
C MET A 108 -2.53 -7.04 -12.76
N ARG A 109 -2.83 -6.76 -14.01
CA ARG A 109 -1.96 -7.00 -15.15
C ARG A 109 -1.59 -5.66 -15.75
N VAL A 110 -0.30 -5.43 -15.94
CA VAL A 110 0.21 -4.23 -16.62
C VAL A 110 1.02 -4.65 -17.84
N THR A 111 0.71 -4.01 -18.97
CA THR A 111 1.42 -4.15 -20.24
C THR A 111 2.13 -2.84 -20.58
N GLU A 112 2.93 -2.81 -21.64
CA GLU A 112 3.60 -1.60 -22.12
C GLU A 112 2.65 -0.40 -22.34
N ASN A 113 1.41 -0.65 -22.79
CA ASN A 113 0.42 0.41 -23.02
C ASN A 113 -0.16 1.02 -21.73
N GLU A 114 -0.02 0.31 -20.61
CA GLU A 114 -0.52 0.71 -19.29
C GLU A 114 0.64 0.94 -18.31
N ALA A 115 1.86 1.11 -18.83
CA ALA A 115 3.06 1.26 -18.01
C ALA A 115 2.95 2.49 -17.09
N GLY A 116 3.32 2.32 -15.83
CA GLY A 116 3.18 3.36 -14.80
C GLY A 116 1.78 3.46 -14.20
N ARG A 117 0.91 2.47 -14.45
CA ARG A 117 -0.39 2.35 -13.79
C ARG A 117 -0.21 2.17 -12.28
N ILE A 118 -0.92 2.99 -11.51
CA ILE A 118 -0.96 2.87 -10.05
C ILE A 118 -1.63 1.55 -9.68
N TYR A 119 -0.92 0.72 -8.92
CA TYR A 119 -1.43 -0.50 -8.34
C TYR A 119 -2.02 -0.27 -6.95
N LEU A 120 -1.29 0.48 -6.11
CA LEU A 120 -1.68 0.76 -4.73
C LEU A 120 -1.31 2.20 -4.37
N LEU A 121 -2.21 2.88 -3.68
CA LEU A 121 -2.06 4.24 -3.22
C LEU A 121 -2.30 4.29 -1.71
N ALA A 122 -1.47 5.05 -1.01
CA ALA A 122 -1.56 5.26 0.42
C ALA A 122 -1.48 6.76 0.75
N ASP A 123 -2.44 7.26 1.52
CA ASP A 123 -2.36 8.60 2.11
C ASP A 123 -1.48 8.59 3.36
N ILE A 124 -0.61 9.59 3.50
CA ILE A 124 0.06 9.89 4.77
C ILE A 124 -0.97 10.57 5.68
N PRO A 125 -1.37 9.94 6.81
CA PRO A 125 -2.48 10.43 7.63
C PRO A 125 -2.27 11.86 8.12
N SER A 126 -3.33 12.67 8.05
CA SER A 126 -3.34 14.05 8.56
C SER A 126 -3.08 14.16 10.06
N THR A 127 -3.27 13.05 10.79
CA THR A 127 -3.06 12.94 12.24
C THR A 127 -1.60 12.79 12.65
N PHE A 128 -0.70 12.53 11.69
CA PHE A 128 0.72 12.37 11.98
C PHE A 128 1.35 13.71 12.38
N PRO A 129 2.17 13.74 13.45
CA PRO A 129 2.98 14.90 13.73
C PRO A 129 3.94 15.21 12.57
N PRO A 130 4.34 16.47 12.38
CA PRO A 130 5.42 16.81 11.47
C PRO A 130 6.66 15.98 11.78
N HIS A 131 7.31 15.43 10.75
CA HIS A 131 8.53 14.63 10.87
C HIS A 131 8.41 13.37 11.76
N ALA A 132 7.19 12.85 11.97
CA ALA A 132 6.98 11.63 12.73
C ALA A 132 7.35 10.35 11.98
N LEU A 133 7.37 10.40 10.64
CA LEU A 133 7.67 9.26 9.78
C LEU A 133 9.14 8.84 9.96
N ARG A 134 9.37 7.55 10.20
CA ARG A 134 10.70 6.96 10.36
C ARG A 134 11.05 5.93 9.31
N SER A 135 10.07 5.16 8.85
CA SER A 135 10.27 4.28 7.71
C SER A 135 9.00 4.13 6.87
N LEU A 136 9.20 3.74 5.61
CA LEU A 136 8.17 3.29 4.69
C LEU A 136 8.56 1.93 4.15
N THR A 137 7.70 0.94 4.29
CA THR A 137 7.92 -0.41 3.79
C THR A 137 6.93 -0.73 2.69
N PHE A 138 7.46 -1.14 1.55
CA PHE A 138 6.74 -1.59 0.37
C PHE A 138 6.91 -3.09 0.25
N ARG A 139 5.80 -3.82 0.33
CA ARG A 139 5.78 -5.25 0.03
C ARG A 139 4.94 -5.49 -1.20
N VAL A 140 5.51 -6.13 -2.22
CA VAL A 140 4.82 -6.44 -3.47
C VAL A 140 5.02 -7.92 -3.78
N THR A 141 3.91 -8.63 -4.04
CA THR A 141 3.92 -9.98 -4.57
C THR A 141 3.58 -9.93 -6.05
N SER A 142 4.54 -10.28 -6.90
CA SER A 142 4.44 -10.12 -8.34
C SER A 142 5.24 -11.17 -9.09
N ARG A 143 5.03 -11.19 -10.42
CA ARG A 143 5.81 -11.98 -11.36
C ARG A 143 5.77 -11.40 -12.76
N ASP A 144 6.65 -11.92 -13.59
CA ASP A 144 6.74 -11.72 -15.03
C ASP A 144 5.63 -12.49 -15.80
N GLN A 145 5.59 -12.37 -17.13
CA GLN A 145 4.81 -13.22 -18.04
C GLN A 145 5.17 -14.71 -17.99
N GLY A 146 6.38 -15.06 -17.53
CA GLY A 146 6.89 -16.43 -17.41
C GLY A 146 7.66 -16.95 -18.62
N TRP A 147 7.99 -16.10 -19.59
CA TRP A 147 8.83 -16.50 -20.72
C TRP A 147 9.61 -15.30 -21.29
N SER A 148 10.79 -15.55 -21.84
CA SER A 148 11.55 -14.58 -22.64
C SER A 148 12.45 -15.29 -23.64
N GLU A 149 12.88 -14.59 -24.68
CA GLU A 149 13.81 -15.13 -25.70
C GLU A 149 15.29 -14.98 -25.30
N THR A 150 15.54 -14.48 -24.09
CA THR A 150 16.88 -14.17 -23.58
C THR A 150 17.53 -15.40 -22.94
N ALA A 151 18.85 -15.38 -22.76
CA ALA A 151 19.56 -16.43 -22.03
C ALA A 151 19.47 -16.28 -20.49
N PHE A 152 18.83 -15.24 -19.99
CA PHE A 152 18.86 -14.82 -18.58
C PHE A 152 17.61 -15.26 -17.78
N HIS A 153 17.02 -16.40 -18.16
CA HIS A 153 15.88 -16.98 -17.45
C HIS A 153 16.17 -17.19 -15.96
N TYR A 154 15.16 -16.97 -15.12
CA TYR A 154 15.23 -17.12 -13.68
C TYR A 154 16.24 -16.19 -13.00
N THR A 155 16.58 -15.07 -13.65
CA THR A 155 17.43 -14.02 -13.08
C THR A 155 16.75 -12.66 -13.16
N TYR A 156 17.27 -11.68 -12.43
CA TYR A 156 16.81 -10.29 -12.55
C TYR A 156 17.33 -9.58 -13.82
N LYS A 157 18.24 -10.20 -14.58
CA LYS A 157 18.83 -9.61 -15.78
C LYS A 157 17.85 -9.68 -16.95
N GLU A 158 17.84 -8.62 -17.74
CA GLU A 158 16.97 -8.46 -18.91
C GLU A 158 15.47 -8.68 -18.61
N SER A 159 15.07 -8.44 -17.35
CA SER A 159 13.66 -8.32 -17.00
C SER A 159 13.16 -6.92 -17.33
N TRP A 160 12.02 -6.86 -18.01
CA TRP A 160 11.38 -5.61 -18.42
C TRP A 160 10.05 -5.40 -17.70
N THR A 161 9.90 -5.96 -16.50
CA THR A 161 8.79 -5.67 -15.60
C THR A 161 9.33 -5.25 -14.23
N TRP A 162 8.90 -4.09 -13.75
CA TRP A 162 9.42 -3.48 -12.53
C TRP A 162 8.36 -2.63 -11.83
N PHE A 163 8.72 -2.11 -10.65
CA PHE A 163 7.88 -1.22 -9.86
C PHE A 163 8.64 0.04 -9.48
N GLU A 164 7.90 1.13 -9.47
CA GLU A 164 8.37 2.42 -8.97
C GLU A 164 7.45 2.91 -7.85
N VAL A 165 8.02 3.69 -6.94
CA VAL A 165 7.25 4.42 -5.93
C VAL A 165 7.25 5.90 -6.29
N ALA A 166 6.05 6.43 -6.56
CA ALA A 166 5.83 7.84 -6.82
C ALA A 166 5.32 8.55 -5.55
N ILE A 167 5.85 9.73 -5.29
CA ILE A 167 5.43 10.61 -4.19
C ILE A 167 4.56 11.71 -4.78
N LEU A 168 3.30 11.77 -4.36
CA LEU A 168 2.32 12.71 -4.90
C LEU A 168 2.02 13.78 -3.86
N PRO A 169 2.26 15.07 -4.17
CA PRO A 169 1.86 16.17 -3.31
C PRO A 169 0.34 16.20 -3.06
N PRO A 170 -0.11 16.83 -1.96
CA PRO A 170 -1.53 17.01 -1.68
C PRO A 170 -2.24 17.70 -2.84
N GLY A 171 -3.42 17.19 -3.21
CA GLY A 171 -4.22 17.73 -4.33
C GLY A 171 -3.82 17.23 -5.71
N THR A 172 -2.84 16.34 -5.82
CA THR A 172 -2.53 15.68 -7.10
C THR A 172 -3.69 14.77 -7.51
N GLU A 173 -4.18 14.94 -8.75
CA GLU A 173 -5.22 14.08 -9.31
C GLU A 173 -4.61 12.78 -9.83
N GLU A 174 -5.07 11.65 -9.30
CA GLU A 174 -4.55 10.31 -9.61
C GLU A 174 -4.74 9.90 -11.09
N SER A 175 -5.71 10.52 -11.77
CA SER A 175 -5.99 10.31 -13.20
C SER A 175 -4.93 10.89 -14.14
N GLN A 176 -4.04 11.76 -13.64
CA GLN A 176 -3.01 12.43 -14.45
C GLN A 176 -1.76 11.56 -14.70
N GLY A 177 -1.75 10.31 -14.22
CA GLY A 177 -0.63 9.39 -14.43
C GLY A 177 -0.32 9.09 -15.91
N PRO A 178 0.84 8.48 -16.22
CA PRO A 178 1.73 7.80 -15.28
C PRO A 178 2.62 8.76 -14.48
N PHE A 179 2.82 8.45 -13.21
CA PHE A 179 3.74 9.18 -12.35
C PHE A 179 5.10 8.48 -12.36
N THR A 180 6.14 9.20 -12.72
CA THR A 180 7.52 8.72 -12.59
C THR A 180 7.91 8.69 -11.12
N GLY A 181 8.43 7.56 -10.66
CA GLY A 181 8.84 7.36 -9.29
C GLY A 181 10.28 6.88 -9.17
N ARG A 182 10.66 6.52 -7.95
CA ARG A 182 11.91 5.81 -7.69
C ARG A 182 11.70 4.32 -7.96
N HIS A 183 12.56 3.72 -8.79
CA HIS A 183 12.62 2.27 -8.99
C HIS A 183 12.87 1.55 -7.67
N ILE A 184 12.05 0.55 -7.34
CA ILE A 184 12.20 -0.25 -6.11
C ILE A 184 12.40 -1.75 -6.34
N ILE A 185 11.75 -2.34 -7.35
CA ILE A 185 11.71 -3.80 -7.53
C ILE A 185 11.74 -4.12 -9.02
N THR A 186 12.49 -5.15 -9.40
CA THR A 186 12.43 -5.76 -10.74
C THR A 186 12.00 -7.23 -10.58
N ASN A 187 11.05 -7.70 -11.38
CA ASN A 187 10.66 -9.12 -11.33
C ASN A 187 11.75 -10.02 -11.91
N ILE A 188 11.72 -11.30 -11.54
CA ILE A 188 12.57 -12.32 -12.14
C ILE A 188 12.11 -12.61 -13.58
N ASN A 189 13.05 -12.56 -14.52
CA ASN A 189 12.84 -12.79 -15.94
C ASN A 189 12.37 -14.23 -16.22
N ALA A 190 11.31 -14.37 -17.01
CA ALA A 190 10.80 -15.64 -17.51
C ALA A 190 10.41 -16.65 -16.41
N ASP A 191 9.96 -16.15 -15.26
CA ASP A 191 9.52 -16.99 -14.15
C ASP A 191 7.98 -16.96 -13.97
N PHE A 192 7.41 -18.13 -13.73
CA PHE A 192 5.99 -18.29 -13.43
C PHE A 192 5.72 -18.27 -11.92
N GLU A 193 6.73 -18.37 -11.07
CA GLU A 193 6.53 -18.31 -9.63
C GLU A 193 6.20 -16.90 -9.15
N TRP A 194 5.39 -16.82 -8.09
CA TRP A 194 5.07 -15.56 -7.43
C TRP A 194 6.16 -15.25 -6.42
N HIS A 195 6.81 -14.11 -6.59
CA HIS A 195 7.85 -13.64 -5.66
C HIS A 195 7.33 -12.49 -4.84
N THR A 196 7.69 -12.49 -3.55
CA THR A 196 7.38 -11.37 -2.65
C THR A 196 8.66 -10.60 -2.39
N HIS A 197 8.63 -9.31 -2.70
CA HIS A 197 9.74 -8.40 -2.52
C HIS A 197 9.39 -7.40 -1.42
N ASP A 198 10.33 -7.18 -0.52
CA ASP A 198 10.24 -6.21 0.57
C ASP A 198 11.31 -5.14 0.39
N VAL A 199 10.88 -3.88 0.35
CA VAL A 199 11.77 -2.71 0.24
C VAL A 199 11.38 -1.73 1.33
N THR A 200 12.35 -1.35 2.17
CA THR A 200 12.15 -0.37 3.23
C THR A 200 12.98 0.86 2.95
N TRP A 201 12.35 2.03 3.01
CA TRP A 201 12.98 3.34 2.97
C TRP A 201 13.03 3.90 4.38
N ARG A 202 14.20 4.37 4.81
CA ARG A 202 14.41 4.81 6.19
C ARG A 202 14.71 6.31 6.29
N TYR A 203 14.41 6.88 7.44
CA TYR A 203 14.74 8.27 7.77
C TYR A 203 16.26 8.51 7.85
N ASP A 204 17.01 7.48 8.20
CA ASP A 204 18.47 7.41 8.35
C ASP A 204 19.13 6.50 7.29
N ASP A 205 18.43 6.21 6.19
CA ASP A 205 18.89 5.35 5.10
C ASP A 205 20.30 5.73 4.60
N GLU A 206 21.10 4.79 4.12
CA GLU A 206 22.43 5.12 3.57
C GLU A 206 22.32 5.95 2.28
N ASN A 207 21.26 5.75 1.51
CA ASN A 207 20.97 6.49 0.29
C ASN A 207 20.40 7.88 0.61
N GLU A 208 21.13 8.93 0.21
CA GLU A 208 20.76 10.33 0.47
C GLU A 208 19.38 10.70 -0.10
N ASP A 209 19.09 10.29 -1.33
CA ASP A 209 17.82 10.61 -1.95
C ASP A 209 16.64 9.91 -1.24
N ILE A 210 16.85 8.72 -0.67
CA ILE A 210 15.81 8.01 0.10
C ILE A 210 15.57 8.74 1.41
N ARG A 211 16.64 9.13 2.13
CA ARG A 211 16.52 9.95 3.33
C ARG A 211 15.73 11.23 3.06
N ASP A 212 16.05 11.91 1.97
CA ASP A 212 15.42 13.18 1.61
C ASP A 212 13.93 12.98 1.29
N ILE A 213 13.57 11.91 0.57
CA ILE A 213 12.16 11.56 0.36
C ILE A 213 11.44 11.36 1.69
N VAL A 214 11.94 10.46 2.56
CA VAL A 214 11.27 10.14 3.83
C VAL A 214 11.14 11.37 4.73
N ARG A 215 12.16 12.22 4.78
CA ARG A 215 12.18 13.47 5.56
C ARG A 215 11.25 14.55 5.01
N SER A 216 11.04 14.57 3.68
CA SER A 216 10.20 15.55 3.00
C SER A 216 8.70 15.26 3.12
N LEU A 217 8.34 13.99 3.36
CA LEU A 217 6.94 13.55 3.43
C LEU A 217 6.21 14.19 4.60
N LYS A 218 5.07 14.79 4.28
CA LYS A 218 4.21 15.50 5.23
C LYS A 218 2.80 14.91 5.21
N PRO A 219 2.00 15.17 6.26
CA PRO A 219 0.60 14.79 6.26
C PRO A 219 -0.13 15.32 5.01
N GLY A 220 -0.95 14.46 4.38
CA GLY A 220 -1.68 14.75 3.14
C GLY A 220 -0.93 14.45 1.84
N TYR A 221 0.35 14.07 1.89
CA TYR A 221 1.04 13.47 0.74
C TYR A 221 0.48 12.07 0.49
N LYS A 222 0.61 11.60 -0.75
CA LYS A 222 0.32 10.21 -1.12
C LYS A 222 1.55 9.49 -1.61
N VAL A 223 1.59 8.20 -1.36
CA VAL A 223 2.64 7.29 -1.83
C VAL A 223 1.99 6.24 -2.72
N ALA A 224 2.45 6.15 -3.97
CA ALA A 224 1.87 5.26 -4.96
C ALA A 224 2.89 4.21 -5.41
N ILE A 225 2.50 2.93 -5.37
CA ILE A 225 3.23 1.85 -6.07
C ILE A 225 2.70 1.80 -7.50
N CYS A 226 3.56 2.11 -8.46
CA CYS A 226 3.29 2.06 -9.89
C CYS A 226 3.92 0.81 -10.49
N ALA A 227 3.15 0.05 -11.24
CA ALA A 227 3.62 -1.13 -11.95
C ALA A 227 4.02 -0.77 -13.38
N TRP A 228 5.15 -1.30 -13.83
CA TRP A 228 5.72 -1.04 -15.14
C TRP A 228 5.99 -2.32 -15.90
N ALA A 229 5.84 -2.23 -17.22
CA ALA A 229 6.25 -3.24 -18.19
C ALA A 229 6.76 -2.52 -19.44
N ARG A 230 7.78 -3.07 -20.10
CA ARG A 230 8.34 -2.51 -21.33
C ARG A 230 8.48 -3.59 -22.39
N TYR A 231 8.25 -3.20 -23.65
CA TYR A 231 8.20 -4.05 -24.84
C TYR A 231 6.94 -4.91 -24.96
N ARG A 232 6.64 -5.21 -26.22
CA ARG A 232 5.55 -6.10 -26.62
C ARG A 232 5.74 -7.48 -25.96
N ASN A 233 4.65 -8.02 -25.43
CA ASN A 233 4.54 -9.31 -24.74
C ASN A 233 5.11 -9.39 -23.32
N TRP A 234 5.83 -8.36 -22.84
CA TRP A 234 6.16 -8.28 -21.42
C TRP A 234 4.93 -7.86 -20.63
N VAL A 235 4.68 -8.59 -19.55
CA VAL A 235 3.47 -8.41 -18.74
C VAL A 235 3.84 -8.50 -17.27
N ASN A 236 3.73 -7.39 -16.56
CA ASN A 236 3.87 -7.38 -15.11
C ASN A 236 2.55 -7.86 -14.49
N ARG A 237 2.61 -8.95 -13.72
CA ARG A 237 1.46 -9.49 -13.00
C ARG A 237 1.66 -9.23 -11.52
N VAL A 238 0.75 -8.47 -10.94
CA VAL A 238 0.74 -8.15 -9.51
C VAL A 238 -0.36 -8.97 -8.85
N GLN A 239 -0.03 -9.68 -7.78
CA GLN A 239 -0.99 -10.44 -6.98
C GLN A 239 -1.49 -9.63 -5.80
N SER A 240 -0.56 -9.01 -5.08
CA SER A 240 -0.85 -8.22 -3.89
C SER A 240 0.24 -7.20 -3.65
N ALA A 241 -0.10 -6.12 -2.96
CA ALA A 241 0.89 -5.21 -2.41
C ALA A 241 0.38 -4.58 -1.11
N ARG A 242 1.30 -4.01 -0.35
CA ARG A 242 1.02 -3.20 0.82
C ARG A 242 2.09 -2.15 1.04
N ILE A 243 1.65 -1.07 1.66
CA ILE A 243 2.47 0.04 2.12
C ILE A 243 2.22 0.16 3.61
N ASP A 244 3.29 0.06 4.38
CA ASP A 244 3.29 0.28 5.82
C ASP A 244 4.30 1.37 6.17
N CYS A 245 4.14 1.96 7.34
CA CYS A 245 5.13 2.89 7.86
C CYS A 245 5.43 2.63 9.33
N GLN A 246 6.54 3.19 9.78
CA GLN A 246 6.85 3.29 11.20
C GLN A 246 6.94 4.74 11.60
N VAL A 247 6.45 5.06 12.80
CA VAL A 247 6.47 6.42 13.35
C VAL A 247 6.96 6.43 14.79
N HIS A 248 7.34 7.60 15.30
CA HIS A 248 7.61 7.78 16.73
C HIS A 248 6.48 7.25 17.61
N ALA A 249 6.84 6.39 18.57
CA ALA A 249 5.94 5.99 19.63
C ALA A 249 5.62 7.14 20.60
N VAL A 250 6.56 8.06 20.81
CA VAL A 250 6.47 9.11 21.82
C VAL A 250 6.76 10.47 21.21
N ARG A 251 5.92 11.46 21.52
CA ARG A 251 6.10 12.84 21.06
C ARG A 251 7.06 13.59 21.98
N ARG A 252 7.89 14.46 21.40
CA ARG A 252 8.54 15.54 22.15
C ARG A 252 7.44 16.52 22.61
N MET A 253 7.46 16.89 23.89
CA MET A 253 6.57 17.91 24.45
C MET A 253 7.07 19.31 24.12
#